data_AF-A0A925E9L8-F1
#
_entry.id   AF-A0A925E9L8-F1
#
_cell.length_a   1.000
_cell.length_b   1.000
_cell.length_c   1.000
_cell.angle_alpha   90.00
_cell.angle_beta   90.00
_cell.angle_gamma   90.00
#
_symmetry.space_group_name_H-M   'P 1'
#
loop_
_entity.id
_entity.type
_entity.pdbx_description
1 polymer ?
#
loop_
_entity_poly.entity_id
_entity_poly.type
_entity_poly.pdbx_seq_one_letter_code
_entity_poly.pdbx_strand_id
1 'polypeptide(L)'
;SGPGAETGTYVYIYDFDAPELVDYIKRRWNDTYPKMSLLVDNGYSEIDLNNRFIAGYKLTKSAFDLLEAVEPASIFISYKRRESSAFALLVLARLKEHSLNAFVDLTIQPGDNWQKHLKEQIQKRDYFVLLLSKTSLESEVVHQEIQWAMESGSAILPIWHGGFIYKSGEFTVPPEVDHLLNTTHTVRVLEESALAYNNAIIELLNRFGITP
;
A
#
# COMPACT_ATOMS: atom_id res chain seq x y z
N SER A 1 -40.65 5.84 26.10
CA SER A 1 -39.33 6.48 26.06
C SER A 1 -38.65 6.06 24.77
N GLY A 2 -38.60 6.94 23.77
CA GLY A 2 -37.99 6.64 22.48
C GLY A 2 -36.47 6.63 22.58
N PRO A 3 -35.75 5.87 21.73
CA PRO A 3 -34.30 5.94 21.71
C PRO A 3 -33.90 7.29 21.12
N GLY A 4 -33.02 7.97 21.85
CA GLY A 4 -32.45 9.26 21.45
C GLY A 4 -31.68 9.15 20.14
N ALA A 5 -31.63 10.25 19.42
CA ALA A 5 -30.91 10.38 18.16
C ALA A 5 -29.41 10.12 18.37
N GLU A 6 -28.94 8.94 17.95
CA GLU A 6 -27.52 8.68 17.73
C GLU A 6 -27.18 9.06 16.28
N THR A 7 -26.37 10.10 16.14
CA THR A 7 -25.95 10.69 14.87
C THR A 7 -24.83 9.87 14.21
N GLY A 8 -25.15 8.64 13.80
CA GLY A 8 -24.28 7.80 12.98
C GLY A 8 -25.12 6.91 12.05
N THR A 9 -24.77 6.89 10.77
CA THR A 9 -25.39 5.98 9.80
C THR A 9 -24.90 4.57 10.09
N TYR A 10 -25.74 3.76 10.73
CA TYR A 10 -25.45 2.36 11.01
C TYR A 10 -26.50 1.47 10.34
N VAL A 11 -26.06 0.33 9.82
CA VAL A 11 -26.96 -0.73 9.35
C VAL A 11 -26.79 -1.94 10.25
N TYR A 12 -27.91 -2.41 10.79
CA TYR A 12 -27.99 -3.60 11.61
C TYR A 12 -28.34 -4.80 10.71
N ILE A 13 -27.54 -5.85 10.81
CA ILE A 13 -27.76 -7.11 10.10
C ILE A 13 -28.04 -8.18 11.16
N TYR A 14 -29.24 -8.73 11.11
CA TYR A 14 -29.65 -9.86 11.93
C TYR A 14 -29.70 -11.11 11.06
N ASP A 15 -29.18 -12.23 11.56
CA ASP A 15 -29.01 -13.50 10.82
C ASP A 15 -30.33 -14.06 10.23
N PHE A 16 -31.48 -13.66 10.79
CA PHE A 16 -32.81 -14.05 10.32
C PHE A 16 -33.44 -13.13 9.26
N ASP A 17 -32.89 -11.92 9.04
CA ASP A 17 -33.54 -10.89 8.21
C ASP A 17 -32.90 -10.72 6.82
N ALA A 18 -31.78 -11.39 6.52
CA ALA A 18 -31.05 -11.19 5.27
C ALA A 18 -30.51 -12.49 4.63
N PRO A 19 -31.36 -13.49 4.34
CA PRO A 19 -30.93 -14.74 3.69
C PRO A 19 -30.25 -14.50 2.33
N GLU A 20 -30.70 -13.49 1.58
CA GLU A 20 -30.09 -13.09 0.30
C GLU A 20 -28.65 -12.56 0.47
N LEU A 21 -28.33 -11.92 1.60
CA LEU A 21 -26.99 -11.43 1.90
C LEU A 21 -26.06 -12.59 2.25
N VAL A 22 -26.55 -13.54 3.05
CA VAL A 22 -25.80 -14.77 3.39
C VAL A 22 -25.46 -15.54 2.12
N ASP A 23 -26.43 -15.72 1.23
CA ASP A 23 -26.22 -16.40 -0.06
C ASP A 23 -25.27 -15.62 -0.97
N TYR A 24 -25.39 -14.29 -1.01
CA TYR A 24 -24.45 -13.44 -1.74
C TYR A 24 -23.00 -13.62 -1.23
N ILE A 25 -22.76 -13.58 0.08
CA ILE A 25 -21.43 -13.74 0.69
C ILE A 25 -20.86 -15.12 0.36
N LYS A 26 -21.65 -16.18 0.55
CA LYS A 26 -21.24 -17.56 0.22
C LYS A 26 -20.85 -17.69 -1.25
N ARG A 27 -21.65 -17.12 -2.15
CA ARG A 27 -21.37 -17.14 -3.59
C ARG A 27 -20.13 -16.31 -3.94
N ARG A 28 -19.97 -15.12 -3.35
CA ARG A 28 -18.87 -14.20 -3.66
C ARG A 28 -17.51 -14.77 -3.26
N TRP A 29 -17.46 -15.49 -2.15
CA TRP A 29 -16.23 -16.09 -1.61
C TRP A 29 -16.18 -17.61 -1.73
N ASN A 30 -17.12 -18.26 -2.43
CA ASN A 30 -17.18 -19.70 -2.61
C ASN A 30 -16.97 -20.49 -1.29
N ASP A 31 -17.72 -20.10 -0.25
CA ASP A 31 -17.63 -20.60 1.14
C ASP A 31 -16.28 -20.39 1.88
N THR A 32 -15.32 -19.68 1.29
CA THR A 32 -14.05 -19.29 1.94
C THR A 32 -14.05 -17.81 2.33
N TYR A 33 -15.14 -17.31 2.93
CA TYR A 33 -15.18 -15.91 3.36
C TYR A 33 -14.32 -15.70 4.64
N PRO A 34 -13.72 -14.52 4.82
CA PRO A 34 -12.96 -14.20 6.02
C PRO A 34 -13.81 -14.38 7.29
N LYS A 35 -13.17 -14.74 8.41
CA LYS A 35 -13.87 -14.82 9.70
C LYS A 35 -14.47 -13.46 10.04
N MET A 36 -15.72 -13.44 10.50
CA MET A 36 -16.40 -12.21 10.95
C MET A 36 -15.63 -11.46 12.04
N SER A 37 -14.85 -12.17 12.86
CA SER A 37 -13.95 -11.56 13.84
C SER A 37 -12.98 -10.56 13.22
N LEU A 38 -12.51 -10.78 11.99
CA LEU A 38 -11.62 -9.85 11.31
C LEU A 38 -12.29 -8.51 11.02
N LEU A 39 -13.58 -8.50 10.68
CA LEU A 39 -14.31 -7.26 10.47
C LEU A 39 -14.48 -6.48 11.78
N VAL A 40 -14.61 -7.20 12.90
CA VAL A 40 -14.66 -6.60 14.24
C VAL A 40 -13.29 -6.05 14.66
N ASP A 41 -12.24 -6.85 14.49
CA ASP A 41 -10.87 -6.48 14.85
C ASP A 41 -10.37 -5.27 14.06
N ASN A 42 -10.80 -5.13 12.80
CA ASN A 42 -10.46 -4.00 11.93
C ASN A 42 -11.46 -2.82 12.04
N GLY A 43 -12.42 -2.88 12.97
CA GLY A 43 -13.36 -1.78 13.23
C GLY A 43 -14.37 -1.52 12.12
N TYR A 44 -14.59 -2.48 11.21
CA TYR A 44 -15.62 -2.42 10.15
C TYR A 44 -17.00 -2.91 10.63
N SER A 45 -17.04 -3.68 11.73
CA SER A 45 -18.28 -4.16 12.32
C SER A 45 -18.20 -4.17 13.85
N GLU A 46 -19.33 -3.96 14.51
CA GLU A 46 -19.52 -4.15 15.94
C GLU A 46 -20.50 -5.30 16.18
N ILE A 47 -20.34 -6.04 17.28
CA ILE A 47 -21.33 -7.04 17.70
C ILE A 47 -22.45 -6.31 18.45
N ASP A 48 -23.67 -6.41 17.95
CA ASP A 48 -24.86 -5.91 18.64
C ASP A 48 -25.36 -6.96 19.64
N LEU A 49 -25.08 -6.72 20.92
CA LEU A 49 -25.47 -7.60 22.03
C LEU A 49 -26.84 -7.25 22.63
N ASN A 50 -27.58 -6.30 22.03
CA ASN A 50 -28.85 -5.85 22.59
C ASN A 50 -29.96 -6.92 22.55
N ASN A 51 -29.78 -7.99 21.77
CA ASN A 51 -30.71 -9.12 21.73
C ASN A 51 -30.04 -10.45 22.11
N ARG A 52 -30.38 -10.99 23.27
CA ARG A 52 -29.88 -12.29 23.77
C ARG A 52 -30.28 -13.52 22.94
N PHE A 53 -31.21 -13.36 21.99
CA PHE A 53 -31.70 -14.44 21.14
C PHE A 53 -31.19 -14.38 19.70
N ILE A 54 -30.59 -13.26 19.28
CA ILE A 54 -30.15 -13.04 17.90
C ILE A 54 -28.81 -12.30 17.94
N ALA A 55 -27.75 -12.92 17.43
CA ALA A 55 -26.50 -12.23 17.20
C ALA A 55 -26.70 -11.22 16.06
N GLY A 56 -26.68 -9.92 16.40
CA GLY A 56 -26.70 -8.85 15.42
C GLY A 56 -25.28 -8.35 15.14
N TYR A 57 -25.04 -7.91 13.92
CA TYR A 57 -23.84 -7.16 13.56
C TYR A 57 -24.23 -5.75 13.13
N LYS A 58 -23.45 -4.78 13.57
CA LYS A 58 -23.62 -3.37 13.21
C LYS A 58 -22.43 -2.96 12.35
N LEU A 59 -22.68 -2.62 11.09
CA LEU A 59 -21.64 -2.05 10.23
C LEU A 59 -21.30 -0.64 10.70
N THR A 60 -20.01 -0.35 10.84
CA THR A 60 -19.52 0.95 11.31
C THR A 60 -19.40 1.92 10.15
N LYS A 61 -19.21 3.21 10.46
CA LYS A 61 -18.90 4.22 9.45
C LYS A 61 -17.70 3.82 8.58
N SER A 62 -16.65 3.25 9.17
CA SER A 62 -15.46 2.78 8.45
C SER A 62 -15.79 1.76 7.36
N ALA A 63 -16.83 0.95 7.52
CA ALA A 63 -17.28 0.02 6.47
C ALA A 63 -18.03 0.73 5.34
N PHE A 64 -18.76 1.82 5.63
CA PHE A 64 -19.39 2.65 4.61
C PHE A 64 -18.40 3.54 3.86
N ASP A 65 -17.36 4.01 4.55
CA ASP A 65 -16.27 4.78 3.94
C ASP A 65 -15.52 3.95 2.87
N LEU A 66 -15.56 2.61 2.92
CA LEU A 66 -15.07 1.72 1.85
C LEU A 66 -15.93 1.74 0.57
N LEU A 67 -17.21 2.13 0.68
CA LEU A 67 -18.15 2.20 -0.43
C LEU A 67 -18.06 3.54 -1.17
N GLU A 68 -17.56 4.58 -0.50
CA GLU A 68 -17.11 5.79 -1.19
C GLU A 68 -15.86 5.44 -2.00
N ALA A 69 -15.71 6.02 -3.19
CA ALA A 69 -14.58 5.71 -4.07
C ALA A 69 -13.27 5.98 -3.32
N VAL A 70 -12.63 4.91 -2.84
CA VAL A 70 -11.28 4.97 -2.29
C VAL A 70 -10.42 5.47 -3.44
N GLU A 71 -9.99 6.73 -3.36
CA GLU A 71 -9.01 7.27 -4.30
C GLU A 71 -7.87 6.26 -4.36
N PRO A 72 -7.55 5.72 -5.55
CA PRO A 72 -6.59 4.64 -5.66
C PRO A 72 -5.27 5.09 -5.06
N ALA A 73 -4.67 4.23 -4.23
CA ALA A 73 -3.42 4.52 -3.52
C ALA A 73 -2.42 5.20 -4.47
N SER A 74 -1.99 6.39 -4.07
CA SER A 74 -1.11 7.21 -4.88
C SER A 74 0.35 6.82 -4.59
N ILE A 75 1.09 6.47 -5.65
CA ILE A 75 2.39 5.82 -5.53
C ILE A 75 3.42 6.60 -6.33
N PHE A 76 4.54 6.94 -5.69
CA PHE A 76 5.75 7.40 -6.37
C PHE A 76 6.74 6.24 -6.52
N ILE A 77 7.35 6.08 -7.69
CA ILE A 77 8.40 5.08 -7.94
C ILE A 77 9.74 5.81 -8.10
N SER A 78 10.59 5.73 -7.08
CA SER A 78 11.99 6.18 -7.13
C SER A 78 12.89 5.06 -7.67
N TYR A 79 13.81 5.41 -8.57
CA TYR A 79 14.69 4.46 -9.23
C TYR A 79 15.93 5.14 -9.83
N LYS A 80 17.04 4.40 -9.93
CA LYS A 80 18.23 4.86 -10.66
C LYS A 80 18.03 4.67 -12.16
N ARG A 81 17.86 5.75 -12.92
CA ARG A 81 17.61 5.69 -14.38
C ARG A 81 18.55 4.76 -15.15
N ARG A 82 19.86 4.80 -14.88
CA ARG A 82 20.85 3.97 -15.61
C ARG A 82 20.78 2.47 -15.32
N GLU A 83 20.22 2.07 -14.17
CA GLU A 83 20.27 0.68 -13.70
C GLU A 83 18.88 0.04 -13.62
N SER A 84 17.83 0.84 -13.42
CA SER A 84 16.52 0.35 -12.98
C SER A 84 15.37 0.78 -13.90
N SER A 85 15.62 1.45 -15.03
CA SER A 85 14.55 1.97 -15.91
C SER A 85 13.57 0.89 -16.40
N ALA A 86 14.09 -0.26 -16.86
CA ALA A 86 13.24 -1.34 -17.35
C ALA A 86 12.35 -1.90 -16.23
N PHE A 87 12.91 -2.08 -15.03
CA PHE A 87 12.15 -2.57 -13.88
C PHE A 87 11.14 -1.54 -13.38
N ALA A 88 11.50 -0.26 -13.33
CA ALA A 88 10.57 0.82 -12.96
C ALA A 88 9.36 0.90 -13.90
N LEU A 89 9.58 0.73 -15.21
CA LEU A 89 8.49 0.69 -16.20
C LEU A 89 7.62 -0.55 -16.04
N LEU A 90 8.20 -1.72 -15.71
CA LEU A 90 7.44 -2.92 -15.40
C LEU A 90 6.57 -2.73 -14.16
N VAL A 91 7.15 -2.20 -13.07
CA VAL A 91 6.41 -1.87 -11.84
C VAL A 91 5.26 -0.91 -12.13
N LEU A 92 5.55 0.18 -12.87
CA LEU A 92 4.53 1.15 -13.27
C LEU A 92 3.37 0.49 -14.03
N ALA A 93 3.69 -0.32 -15.05
CA ALA A 93 2.68 -0.98 -15.87
C ALA A 93 1.79 -1.91 -15.03
N ARG A 94 2.41 -2.71 -14.17
CA ARG A 94 1.69 -3.67 -13.31
C ARG A 94 0.83 -3.00 -12.25
N LEU A 95 1.29 -1.92 -11.63
CA LEU A 95 0.48 -1.15 -10.69
C LEU A 95 -0.73 -0.50 -11.39
N LYS A 96 -0.53 0.08 -12.58
CA LYS A 96 -1.61 0.70 -13.36
C LYS A 96 -2.64 -0.30 -13.87
N GLU A 97 -2.24 -1.51 -14.21
CA GLU A 97 -3.14 -2.59 -14.62
C GLU A 97 -4.16 -2.93 -13.53
N HIS A 98 -3.78 -2.75 -12.26
CA HIS A 98 -4.66 -2.91 -11.11
C HIS A 98 -5.28 -1.59 -10.62
N SER A 99 -5.37 -0.59 -11.50
CA SER A 99 -5.99 0.72 -11.23
C SER A 99 -5.35 1.54 -10.11
N LEU A 100 -4.09 1.26 -9.74
CA LEU A 100 -3.36 2.09 -8.78
C LEU A 100 -2.79 3.36 -9.43
N ASN A 101 -2.76 4.46 -8.69
CA ASN A 101 -2.28 5.76 -9.17
C ASN A 101 -0.75 5.86 -9.02
N ALA A 102 -0.05 5.08 -9.85
CA ALA A 102 1.41 5.04 -9.86
C ALA A 102 2.03 6.07 -10.83
N PHE A 103 3.10 6.71 -10.36
CA PHE A 103 3.86 7.72 -11.08
C PHE A 103 5.37 7.42 -11.05
N VAL A 104 6.06 7.72 -12.15
CA VAL A 104 7.51 7.63 -12.28
C VAL A 104 8.01 8.84 -13.09
N ASP A 105 9.12 9.46 -12.67
CA ASP A 105 9.72 10.58 -13.41
C ASP A 105 10.64 10.09 -14.54
N LEU A 106 10.08 10.04 -15.76
CA LEU A 106 10.77 9.61 -16.98
C LEU A 106 11.56 10.72 -17.70
N THR A 107 11.33 12.00 -17.37
CA THR A 107 11.64 13.09 -18.33
C THR A 107 12.45 14.24 -17.77
N ILE A 108 12.63 14.38 -16.46
CA ILE A 108 13.07 15.70 -15.98
C ILE A 108 14.60 15.89 -16.02
N GLN A 109 15.00 17.05 -16.53
CA GLN A 109 16.37 17.58 -16.55
C GLN A 109 16.70 18.30 -15.21
N PRO A 110 17.93 18.18 -14.66
CA PRO A 110 18.29 18.78 -13.38
C PRO A 110 18.20 20.32 -13.36
N GLY A 111 17.68 20.90 -12.27
CA GLY A 111 17.65 22.35 -11.98
C GLY A 111 16.87 22.68 -10.70
N ASP A 112 16.94 23.92 -10.20
CA ASP A 112 16.34 24.31 -8.89
C ASP A 112 14.81 24.14 -8.86
N ASN A 113 14.12 24.51 -9.94
CA ASN A 113 12.66 24.32 -10.05
C ASN A 113 12.27 22.84 -10.09
N TRP A 114 13.18 21.95 -10.53
CA TRP A 114 12.92 20.52 -10.58
C TRP A 114 12.90 19.90 -9.19
N GLN A 115 13.85 20.24 -8.31
CA GLN A 115 13.88 19.68 -6.95
C GLN A 115 12.58 20.00 -6.20
N LYS A 116 12.09 21.23 -6.31
CA LYS A 116 10.82 21.64 -5.69
C LYS A 116 9.64 20.83 -6.25
N HIS A 117 9.55 20.69 -7.56
CA HIS A 117 8.47 19.91 -8.19
C HIS A 117 8.52 18.43 -7.80
N LEU A 118 9.71 17.84 -7.79
CA LEU A 118 9.93 16.45 -7.40
C LEU A 118 9.55 16.21 -5.94
N LYS A 119 9.98 17.09 -5.03
CA LYS A 119 9.57 17.08 -3.62
C LYS A 119 8.04 17.11 -3.49
N GLU A 120 7.37 18.03 -4.19
CA GLU A 120 5.91 18.12 -4.17
C GLU A 120 5.23 16.85 -4.72
N GLN A 121 5.79 16.22 -5.76
CA GLN A 121 5.26 14.97 -6.31
C GLN A 121 5.42 13.79 -5.36
N ILE A 122 6.49 13.75 -4.56
CA ILE A 122 6.73 12.70 -3.56
C ILE A 122 5.83 12.92 -2.35
N GLN A 123 5.80 14.13 -1.79
CA GLN A 123 5.11 14.41 -0.54
C GLN A 123 3.58 14.30 -0.60
N LYS A 124 3.00 14.31 -1.81
CA LYS A 124 1.57 14.13 -2.03
C LYS A 124 1.14 12.67 -2.16
N ARG A 125 2.06 11.71 -2.00
CA ARG A 125 1.81 10.30 -2.30
C ARG A 125 1.72 9.49 -1.02
N ASP A 126 0.79 8.55 -1.02
CA ASP A 126 0.59 7.63 0.12
C ASP A 126 1.76 6.64 0.24
N TYR A 127 2.32 6.22 -0.91
CA TYR A 127 3.39 5.24 -0.98
C TYR A 127 4.58 5.73 -1.79
N PHE A 128 5.77 5.31 -1.35
CA PHE A 128 7.02 5.56 -2.02
C PHE A 128 7.74 4.23 -2.28
N VAL A 129 7.61 3.72 -3.51
CA VAL A 129 8.31 2.51 -3.96
C VAL A 129 9.74 2.89 -4.32
N LEU A 130 10.70 2.34 -3.59
CA LEU A 130 12.12 2.65 -3.72
C LEU A 130 12.86 1.47 -4.35
N LEU A 131 13.20 1.58 -5.63
CA LEU A 131 13.98 0.56 -6.34
C LEU A 131 15.47 0.81 -6.12
N LEU A 132 16.11 -0.06 -5.34
CA LEU A 132 17.54 0.00 -5.02
C LEU A 132 18.34 -0.99 -5.89
N SER A 133 19.16 -0.42 -6.75
CA SER A 133 20.25 -1.07 -7.50
C SER A 133 21.61 -0.79 -6.84
N LYS A 134 22.67 -1.43 -7.34
CA LYS A 134 24.04 -1.38 -6.79
C LYS A 134 24.52 0.01 -6.39
N THR A 135 24.27 1.03 -7.22
CA THR A 135 24.77 2.40 -7.01
C THR A 135 23.67 3.40 -6.61
N SER A 136 22.48 2.91 -6.22
CA SER A 136 21.34 3.78 -5.91
C SER A 136 21.63 4.72 -4.73
N LEU A 137 22.20 4.18 -3.64
CA LEU A 137 22.55 4.95 -2.43
C LEU A 137 23.85 5.77 -2.55
N GLU A 138 24.50 5.79 -3.70
CA GLU A 138 25.59 6.75 -3.97
C GLU A 138 25.03 8.09 -4.45
N SER A 139 23.72 8.16 -4.72
CA SER A 139 23.07 9.31 -5.31
C SER A 139 22.47 10.20 -4.23
N GLU A 140 22.99 11.41 -4.07
CA GLU A 140 22.45 12.40 -3.13
C GLU A 140 20.96 12.69 -3.38
N VAL A 141 20.55 12.70 -4.65
CA VAL A 141 19.14 12.83 -5.03
C VAL A 141 18.27 11.74 -4.41
N VAL A 142 18.74 10.48 -4.39
CA VAL A 142 17.97 9.37 -3.83
C VAL A 142 17.82 9.53 -2.31
N HIS A 143 18.88 9.97 -1.62
CA HIS A 143 18.80 10.28 -0.19
C HIS A 143 17.76 11.37 0.08
N GLN A 144 17.75 12.40 -0.75
CA GLN A 144 16.82 13.51 -0.62
C GLN A 144 15.37 13.09 -0.87
N GLU A 145 15.13 12.26 -1.89
CA GLU A 145 13.81 11.69 -2.18
C GLU A 145 13.29 10.83 -1.01
N ILE A 146 14.15 9.97 -0.45
CA ILE A 146 13.80 9.15 0.72
C ILE A 146 13.42 10.06 1.90
N GLN A 147 14.24 11.09 2.18
CA GLN A 147 13.97 12.02 3.26
C GLN A 147 12.63 12.74 3.06
N TRP A 148 12.31 13.20 1.85
CA TRP A 148 11.04 13.86 1.57
C TRP A 148 9.84 12.93 1.77
N ALA A 149 9.96 11.65 1.39
CA ALA A 149 8.93 10.64 1.62
C ALA A 149 8.73 10.35 3.11
N MET A 150 9.82 10.31 3.89
CA MET A 150 9.75 10.16 5.36
C MET A 150 9.08 11.37 6.01
N GLU A 151 9.43 12.59 5.57
CA GLU A 151 8.86 13.85 6.07
C GLU A 151 7.34 13.94 5.85
N SER A 152 6.82 13.39 4.75
CA SER A 152 5.37 13.37 4.46
C SER A 152 4.61 12.22 5.13
N GLY A 153 5.31 11.27 5.76
CA GLY A 153 4.69 10.07 6.31
C GLY A 153 4.27 9.04 5.24
N SER A 154 4.83 9.12 4.03
CA SER A 154 4.57 8.15 2.97
C SER A 154 5.12 6.77 3.36
N ALA A 155 4.35 5.72 3.09
CA ALA A 155 4.80 4.36 3.34
C ALA A 155 5.90 3.96 2.33
N ILE A 156 7.12 3.78 2.83
CA ILE A 156 8.26 3.42 1.99
C ILE A 156 8.30 1.90 1.76
N LEU A 157 8.35 1.50 0.49
CA LEU A 157 8.38 0.12 0.05
C LEU A 157 9.70 -0.14 -0.70
N PRO A 158 10.77 -0.55 0.02
CA PRO A 158 12.05 -0.83 -0.62
C PRO A 158 12.01 -2.14 -1.41
N ILE A 159 12.55 -2.10 -2.62
CA ILE A 159 12.75 -3.27 -3.49
C ILE A 159 14.21 -3.33 -3.91
N TRP A 160 14.89 -4.42 -3.57
CA TRP A 160 16.29 -4.62 -3.92
C TRP A 160 16.39 -5.47 -5.18
N HIS A 161 17.18 -5.02 -6.16
CA HIS A 161 17.42 -5.75 -7.39
C HIS A 161 18.85 -5.53 -7.89
N GLY A 162 19.25 -6.21 -8.97
CA GLY A 162 20.59 -6.07 -9.54
C GLY A 162 21.70 -6.53 -8.60
N GLY A 163 21.40 -7.44 -7.67
CA GLY A 163 22.34 -7.89 -6.63
C GLY A 163 22.63 -6.85 -5.54
N PHE A 164 21.80 -5.80 -5.41
CA PHE A 164 21.88 -4.87 -4.30
C PHE A 164 21.56 -5.57 -2.97
N ILE A 165 22.39 -5.33 -1.96
CA ILE A 165 22.18 -5.80 -0.60
C ILE A 165 22.52 -4.63 0.33
N TYR A 166 21.57 -4.25 1.18
CA TYR A 166 21.83 -3.27 2.20
C TYR A 166 22.42 -3.92 3.46
N LYS A 167 23.45 -3.28 4.02
CA LYS A 167 24.03 -3.60 5.32
C LYS A 167 24.41 -2.32 6.04
N SER A 168 23.92 -2.16 7.28
CA SER A 168 24.25 -1.01 8.11
C SER A 168 25.77 -0.85 8.26
N GLY A 169 26.26 0.38 8.13
CA GLY A 169 27.67 0.73 8.20
C GLY A 169 28.48 0.53 6.91
N GLU A 170 27.94 -0.15 5.88
CA GLU A 170 28.60 -0.25 4.56
C GLU A 170 28.25 0.94 3.64
N PHE A 171 27.26 1.75 4.00
CA PHE A 171 26.81 2.92 3.23
C PHE A 171 26.87 4.20 4.06
N THR A 172 27.21 5.33 3.43
CA THR A 172 27.11 6.66 4.04
C THR A 172 25.72 7.23 3.79
N VAL A 173 24.80 6.93 4.71
CA VAL A 173 23.41 7.43 4.68
C VAL A 173 23.05 8.09 6.02
N PRO A 174 22.04 8.97 6.06
CA PRO A 174 21.53 9.51 7.33
C PRO A 174 21.04 8.40 8.28
N PRO A 175 21.13 8.57 9.61
CA PRO A 175 20.72 7.54 10.59
C PRO A 175 19.28 7.06 10.44
N GLU A 176 18.37 7.97 10.10
CA GLU A 176 16.97 7.67 9.85
C GLU A 176 16.76 6.80 8.60
N VAL A 177 17.57 6.98 7.56
CA VAL A 177 17.57 6.15 6.35
C VAL A 177 18.16 4.78 6.66
N ASP A 178 19.25 4.72 7.43
CA ASP A 178 19.81 3.44 7.88
C ASP A 178 18.79 2.64 8.69
N HIS A 179 18.16 3.26 9.68
CA HIS A 179 17.11 2.62 10.47
C HIS A 179 15.96 2.11 9.57
N LEU A 180 15.49 2.94 8.64
CA LEU A 180 14.41 2.59 7.72
C LEU A 180 14.76 1.36 6.88
N LEU A 181 15.94 1.33 6.26
CA LEU A 181 16.37 0.22 5.39
C LEU A 181 16.66 -1.07 6.17
N ASN A 182 16.98 -1.00 7.46
CA ASN A 182 17.18 -2.18 8.32
C ASN A 182 15.86 -2.75 8.89
N THR A 183 14.84 -1.91 9.10
CA THR A 183 13.61 -2.31 9.83
C THR A 183 12.41 -2.54 8.91
N THR A 184 12.41 -1.96 7.72
CA THR A 184 11.30 -2.08 6.77
C THR A 184 11.40 -3.40 6.01
N HIS A 185 10.28 -4.13 5.93
CA HIS A 185 10.20 -5.31 5.08
C HIS A 185 10.55 -4.93 3.64
N THR A 186 11.47 -5.68 3.04
CA THR A 186 11.99 -5.40 1.71
C THR A 186 11.63 -6.54 0.75
N VAL A 187 11.12 -6.18 -0.43
CA VAL A 187 10.96 -7.13 -1.54
C VAL A 187 12.32 -7.35 -2.22
N ARG A 188 12.72 -8.60 -2.46
CA ARG A 188 14.05 -8.92 -2.99
C ARG A 188 13.99 -9.67 -4.32
N VAL A 189 14.61 -9.11 -5.35
CA VAL A 189 14.91 -9.77 -6.61
C VAL A 189 16.30 -10.40 -6.49
N LEU A 190 16.35 -11.69 -6.17
CA LEU A 190 17.61 -12.41 -5.91
C LEU A 190 18.41 -12.72 -7.18
N GLU A 191 17.73 -12.84 -8.31
CA GLU A 191 18.31 -13.14 -9.61
C GLU A 191 17.62 -12.32 -10.71
N GLU A 192 18.37 -11.97 -11.75
CA GLU A 192 17.88 -11.15 -12.87
C GLU A 192 17.13 -12.03 -13.89
N SER A 193 16.05 -12.67 -13.44
CA SER A 193 15.21 -13.58 -14.22
C SER A 193 13.77 -13.07 -14.30
N ALA A 194 13.06 -13.39 -15.38
CA ALA A 194 11.66 -13.01 -15.54
C ALA A 194 10.77 -13.52 -14.38
N LEU A 195 11.07 -14.72 -13.87
CA LEU A 195 10.36 -15.31 -12.74
C LEU A 195 10.59 -14.50 -11.46
N ALA A 196 11.83 -14.13 -11.16
CA ALA A 196 12.14 -13.36 -9.96
C ALA A 196 11.52 -11.96 -10.00
N TYR A 197 11.55 -11.29 -11.15
CA TYR A 197 10.86 -10.02 -11.35
C TYR A 197 9.34 -10.15 -11.18
N ASN A 198 8.73 -11.21 -11.72
CA ASN A 198 7.30 -11.47 -11.53
C ASN A 198 6.95 -11.69 -10.06
N ASN A 199 7.74 -12.49 -9.33
CA ASN A 199 7.50 -12.74 -7.91
C ASN A 199 7.61 -11.46 -7.06
N ALA A 200 8.59 -10.60 -7.36
CA ALA A 200 8.71 -9.30 -6.71
C ALA A 200 7.49 -8.40 -6.96
N ILE A 201 6.94 -8.42 -8.18
CA ILE A 201 5.71 -7.69 -8.52
C ILE A 201 4.51 -8.25 -7.74
N ILE A 202 4.36 -9.58 -7.65
CA ILE A 202 3.29 -10.20 -6.84
C ILE A 202 3.41 -9.78 -5.38
N GLU A 203 4.61 -9.84 -4.80
CA GLU A 203 4.84 -9.43 -3.42
C GLU A 203 4.54 -7.95 -3.20
N LEU A 204 4.90 -7.09 -4.15
CA LEU A 204 4.54 -5.67 -4.15
C LEU A 204 3.03 -5.47 -4.22
N LEU A 205 2.33 -6.15 -5.12
CA LEU A 205 0.86 -6.06 -5.27
C LEU A 205 0.12 -6.52 -4.01
N ASN A 206 0.63 -7.56 -3.33
CA ASN A 206 0.10 -8.00 -2.06
C ASN A 206 0.16 -6.90 -0.97
N ARG A 207 1.10 -5.95 -1.05
CA ARG A 207 1.14 -4.77 -0.14
C ARG A 207 -0.04 -3.83 -0.33
N PHE A 208 -0.68 -3.88 -1.48
CA PHE A 208 -1.88 -3.13 -1.81
C PHE A 208 -3.16 -3.98 -1.72
N GLY A 209 -3.08 -5.19 -1.13
CA GLY A 209 -4.22 -6.10 -1.01
C GLY A 209 -4.65 -6.76 -2.33
N ILE A 210 -3.79 -6.73 -3.34
CA ILE A 210 -4.05 -7.32 -4.66
C ILE A 210 -3.35 -8.67 -4.75
N THR A 211 -4.15 -9.74 -4.88
CA THR A 211 -3.66 -11.10 -5.17
C THR A 211 -3.92 -11.40 -6.65
N PRO A 212 -2.90 -11.34 -7.52
CA PRO A 212 -3.04 -11.56 -8.96
C PRO A 212 -3.19 -13.04 -9.35
#